data_AF-A0A7W1XAX9-F1
#
_entry.id   AF-A0A7W1XAX9-F1
#
_cell.length_a   1.000
_cell.length_b   1.000
_cell.length_c   1.000
_cell.angle_alpha   90.00
_cell.angle_beta   90.00
_cell.angle_gamma   90.00
#
_symmetry.space_group_name_H-M   'P 1'
#
loop_
_entity.id
_entity.type
_entity.pdbx_description
1 polymer ?
#
loop_
_entity_poly.entity_id
_entity_poly.type
_entity_poly.pdbx_seq_one_letter_code
_entity_poly.pdbx_strand_id
1 'polypeptide(L)'
;MTSKRLVQLMESPILGHFDLLHLQRIHWYLFQDVYEWAGQLRTETISKPPTVFCLPYFLRPQAERIFAELRSERYLTGLDAESFSDRAAYYLAEINMLHPFREGNGRAQREFIRCLGLNTGYEIDWYALDADAMLEAMIESAHRSRAKLVRMIQISLANEKPNAELIRFYRRN
;
A
#
# COMPACT_ATOMS: atom_id res chain seq x y z
N MET A 1 -19.82 -2.92 6.99
CA MET A 1 -19.68 -3.55 5.66
C MET A 1 -18.27 -3.47 5.07
N THR A 2 -17.42 -2.48 5.37
CA THR A 2 -15.96 -2.55 5.01
C THR A 2 -15.04 -2.81 6.22
N SER A 3 -15.37 -2.29 7.40
CA SER A 3 -14.52 -2.44 8.60
C SER A 3 -14.35 -3.90 9.04
N LYS A 4 -15.38 -4.74 8.85
CA LYS A 4 -15.31 -6.18 9.11
C LYS A 4 -14.29 -6.89 8.19
N ARG A 5 -14.26 -6.53 6.91
CA ARG A 5 -13.29 -7.08 5.93
C ARG A 5 -11.87 -6.67 6.29
N LEU A 6 -11.67 -5.43 6.75
CA LEU A 6 -10.35 -4.96 7.17
C LEU A 6 -9.83 -5.75 8.39
N VAL A 7 -10.69 -6.01 9.39
CA VAL A 7 -10.34 -6.88 10.52
C VAL A 7 -10.00 -8.30 10.06
N GLN A 8 -10.77 -8.87 9.13
CA GLN A 8 -10.47 -10.19 8.56
C GLN A 8 -9.12 -10.22 7.84
N LEU A 9 -8.73 -9.13 7.17
CA LEU A 9 -7.40 -9.04 6.54
C LEU A 9 -6.28 -8.93 7.57
N MET A 10 -6.50 -8.27 8.71
CA MET A 10 -5.51 -8.25 9.79
C MET A 10 -5.19 -9.66 10.30
N GLU A 11 -6.21 -10.53 10.37
CA GLU A 11 -6.05 -11.95 10.75
C GLU A 11 -5.51 -12.82 9.61
N SER A 12 -5.99 -12.60 8.38
CA SER A 12 -5.67 -13.39 7.20
C SER A 12 -5.46 -12.47 5.99
N PRO A 13 -4.24 -11.94 5.79
CA PRO A 13 -3.95 -11.06 4.67
C PRO A 13 -4.14 -11.79 3.34
N ILE A 14 -4.55 -11.05 2.31
CA ILE A 14 -4.48 -11.57 0.93
C ILE A 14 -3.00 -11.69 0.58
N LEU A 15 -2.58 -12.89 0.18
CA LEU A 15 -1.23 -13.13 -0.29
C LEU A 15 -1.15 -12.96 -1.81
N GLY A 16 0.00 -12.54 -2.30
CA GLY A 16 0.23 -12.32 -3.73
C GLY A 16 1.65 -11.83 -4.02
N HIS A 17 1.94 -11.59 -5.29
CA HIS A 17 3.30 -11.35 -5.77
C HIS A 17 3.69 -9.86 -5.82
N PHE A 18 3.03 -9.03 -4.99
CA PHE A 18 3.23 -7.59 -4.95
C PHE A 18 3.15 -6.91 -6.33
N ASP A 19 2.13 -7.29 -7.10
CA ASP A 19 1.82 -6.76 -8.42
C ASP A 19 0.44 -6.08 -8.46
N LEU A 20 0.03 -5.62 -9.64
CA LEU A 20 -1.27 -4.97 -9.83
C LEU A 20 -2.42 -5.91 -9.49
N LEU A 21 -2.31 -7.20 -9.83
CA LEU A 21 -3.35 -8.18 -9.55
C LEU A 21 -3.52 -8.36 -8.03
N HIS A 22 -2.42 -8.39 -7.28
CA HIS A 22 -2.45 -8.44 -5.83
C HIS A 22 -3.19 -7.22 -5.24
N LEU A 23 -2.86 -6.00 -5.70
CA LEU A 23 -3.57 -4.79 -5.28
C LEU A 23 -5.06 -4.82 -5.65
N GLN A 24 -5.41 -5.32 -6.83
CA GLN A 24 -6.80 -5.52 -7.27
C GLN A 24 -7.55 -6.53 -6.40
N ARG A 25 -6.90 -7.64 -5.99
CA ARG A 25 -7.49 -8.65 -5.10
C ARG A 25 -7.75 -8.11 -3.70
N ILE A 26 -6.80 -7.34 -3.15
CA ILE A 26 -6.99 -6.63 -1.88
C ILE A 26 -8.20 -5.70 -1.97
N HIS A 27 -8.27 -4.88 -3.03
CA HIS A 27 -9.40 -3.98 -3.23
C HIS A 27 -10.71 -4.76 -3.40
N TRP A 28 -10.73 -5.82 -4.21
CA TRP A 28 -11.91 -6.66 -4.38
C TRP A 28 -12.39 -7.17 -3.02
N TYR A 29 -11.49 -7.76 -2.22
CA TYR A 29 -11.87 -8.33 -0.93
C TYR A 29 -12.49 -7.30 0.02
N LEU A 30 -11.90 -6.10 0.08
CA LEU A 30 -12.37 -5.00 0.93
C LEU A 30 -13.75 -4.48 0.53
N PHE A 31 -14.10 -4.53 -0.75
CA PHE A 31 -15.23 -3.79 -1.31
C PHE A 31 -16.26 -4.63 -2.06
N GLN A 32 -16.07 -5.95 -2.20
CA GLN A 32 -16.99 -6.85 -2.91
C GLN A 32 -18.44 -6.78 -2.43
N ASP A 33 -18.65 -6.47 -1.14
CA ASP A 33 -19.99 -6.38 -0.55
C ASP A 33 -20.64 -4.98 -0.73
N VAL A 34 -19.93 -4.03 -1.33
CA VAL A 34 -20.34 -2.61 -1.44
C VAL A 34 -20.37 -2.14 -2.89
N TYR A 35 -19.43 -2.59 -3.73
CA TYR A 35 -19.27 -2.14 -5.09
C TYR A 35 -19.20 -3.32 -6.07
N GLU A 36 -20.05 -3.31 -7.10
CA GLU A 36 -19.99 -4.30 -8.19
C GLU A 36 -18.66 -4.25 -8.96
N TRP A 37 -18.03 -3.07 -8.97
CA TRP A 37 -16.74 -2.84 -9.61
C TRP A 37 -15.54 -3.11 -8.69
N ALA A 38 -15.74 -3.73 -7.52
CA ALA A 38 -14.64 -4.01 -6.59
C ALA A 38 -13.49 -4.74 -7.31
N GLY A 39 -12.26 -4.22 -7.18
CA GLY A 39 -11.05 -4.77 -7.81
C GLY A 39 -10.87 -4.40 -9.27
N GLN A 40 -11.84 -3.73 -9.91
CA GLN A 40 -11.72 -3.25 -11.28
C GLN A 40 -10.99 -1.90 -11.32
N LEU A 41 -10.12 -1.73 -12.32
CA LEU A 41 -9.46 -0.45 -12.57
C LEU A 41 -10.49 0.58 -13.05
N ARG A 42 -10.34 1.84 -12.63
CA ARG A 42 -11.21 2.92 -13.10
C ARG A 42 -10.96 3.24 -14.58
N THR A 43 -12.00 3.77 -15.22
CA THR A 43 -11.95 4.25 -16.61
C THR A 43 -12.00 5.77 -16.70
N GLU A 44 -12.30 6.46 -15.60
CA GLU A 44 -12.43 7.91 -15.52
C GLU A 44 -11.17 8.56 -14.93
N THR A 45 -10.86 9.77 -15.40
CA THR A 45 -9.87 10.63 -14.74
C THR A 45 -10.44 11.13 -13.42
N ILE A 46 -9.63 11.03 -12.36
CA ILE A 46 -10.00 11.51 -11.03
C ILE A 46 -8.89 12.41 -10.48
N SER A 47 -9.31 13.36 -9.65
CA SER A 47 -8.43 14.25 -8.91
C SER A 47 -8.95 14.42 -7.50
N LYS A 48 -8.04 14.72 -6.59
CA LYS A 48 -8.33 15.25 -5.26
C LYS A 48 -7.49 16.50 -5.14
N PRO A 49 -8.05 17.70 -5.39
CA PRO A 49 -7.29 18.94 -5.44
C PRO A 49 -6.34 19.05 -4.23
N PRO A 50 -5.06 19.39 -4.46
CA PRO A 50 -4.47 19.83 -5.73
C PRO A 50 -3.95 18.70 -6.65
N THR A 51 -4.13 17.43 -6.29
CA THR A 51 -3.55 16.27 -6.99
C THR A 51 -4.43 15.77 -8.13
N VAL A 52 -3.88 15.69 -9.34
CA VAL A 52 -4.43 14.90 -10.45
C VAL A 52 -3.71 13.56 -10.49
N PHE A 53 -4.46 12.47 -10.47
CA PHE A 53 -3.89 11.11 -10.46
C PHE A 53 -3.61 10.61 -11.89
N CYS A 54 -2.95 9.45 -12.00
CA CYS A 54 -2.62 8.81 -13.26
C CYS A 54 -3.82 8.76 -14.23
N LEU A 55 -3.63 9.05 -15.52
CA LEU A 55 -4.74 8.90 -16.47
C LEU A 55 -5.09 7.42 -16.65
N PRO A 56 -6.37 7.06 -16.83
CA PRO A 56 -6.82 5.66 -16.98
C PRO A 56 -6.02 4.87 -18.02
N TYR A 57 -5.72 5.49 -19.16
CA TYR A 57 -4.93 4.91 -20.25
C TYR A 57 -3.52 4.46 -19.81
N PHE A 58 -2.94 5.12 -18.81
CA PHE A 58 -1.59 4.84 -18.30
C PHE A 58 -1.57 3.95 -17.05
N LEU A 59 -2.72 3.52 -16.50
CA LEU A 59 -2.74 2.75 -15.26
C LEU A 59 -1.92 1.45 -15.34
N ARG A 60 -2.13 0.65 -16.39
CA ARG A 60 -1.40 -0.61 -16.57
C ARG A 60 0.11 -0.42 -16.76
N PRO A 61 0.58 0.40 -17.71
CA PRO A 61 2.02 0.59 -17.90
C PRO A 61 2.71 1.24 -16.69
N GLN A 62 2.05 2.17 -15.97
CA GLN A 62 2.63 2.74 -14.76
C GLN A 62 2.66 1.75 -13.60
N ALA A 63 1.62 0.93 -13.43
CA ALA A 63 1.63 -0.14 -12.45
C ALA A 63 2.76 -1.15 -12.73
N GLU A 64 2.93 -1.56 -13.99
CA GLU A 64 4.01 -2.47 -14.38
C GLU A 64 5.39 -1.89 -14.04
N ARG A 65 5.63 -0.61 -14.34
CA ARG A 65 6.87 0.09 -13.94
C ARG A 65 7.09 0.04 -12.43
N ILE A 66 6.09 0.47 -11.64
CA ILE A 66 6.18 0.56 -10.18
C ILE A 66 6.47 -0.82 -9.56
N PHE A 67 5.74 -1.85 -9.96
CA PHE A 67 5.88 -3.19 -9.39
C PHE A 67 7.11 -3.95 -9.92
N ALA A 68 7.58 -3.65 -11.13
CA ALA A 68 8.87 -4.14 -11.61
C ALA A 68 10.04 -3.55 -10.81
N GLU A 69 9.98 -2.25 -10.49
CA GLU A 69 10.96 -1.60 -9.62
C GLU A 69 10.98 -2.26 -8.23
N LEU A 70 9.81 -2.44 -7.59
CA LEU A 70 9.69 -3.12 -6.29
C LEU A 70 10.29 -4.54 -6.31
N ARG A 71 10.07 -5.28 -7.40
CA ARG A 71 10.66 -6.61 -7.61
C ARG A 71 12.18 -6.56 -7.73
N SER A 72 12.71 -5.57 -8.45
CA SER A 72 14.16 -5.39 -8.60
C SER A 72 14.86 -5.07 -7.26
N GLU A 73 14.14 -4.41 -6.34
CA GLU A 73 14.56 -4.18 -4.96
C GLU A 73 14.29 -5.37 -4.02
N ARG A 74 14.06 -6.56 -4.58
CA ARG A 74 13.79 -7.80 -3.84
C ARG A 74 12.66 -7.64 -2.81
N TYR A 75 11.62 -6.87 -3.15
CA TYR A 75 10.48 -6.60 -2.29
C TYR A 75 10.89 -6.06 -0.91
N LEU A 76 11.92 -5.21 -0.86
CA LEU A 76 12.43 -4.56 0.36
C LEU A 76 12.99 -5.52 1.42
N THR A 77 13.38 -6.72 0.99
CA THR A 77 13.82 -7.74 1.94
C THR A 77 15.24 -7.51 2.45
N GLY A 78 15.43 -7.73 3.75
CA GLY A 78 16.73 -7.59 4.42
C GLY A 78 17.12 -6.15 4.76
N LEU A 79 16.18 -5.20 4.65
CA LEU A 79 16.37 -3.81 5.08
C LEU A 79 16.19 -3.69 6.60
N ASP A 80 16.86 -2.70 7.19
CA ASP A 80 16.57 -2.23 8.54
C ASP A 80 15.33 -1.33 8.58
N ALA A 81 14.89 -0.91 9.77
CA ALA A 81 13.62 -0.20 9.94
C ALA A 81 13.64 1.16 9.23
N GLU A 82 14.77 1.84 9.23
CA GLU A 82 14.94 3.13 8.57
C GLU A 82 14.84 2.98 7.06
N SER A 83 15.63 2.08 6.47
CA SER A 83 15.65 1.83 5.03
C SER A 83 14.33 1.25 4.53
N PHE A 84 13.72 0.34 5.30
CA PHE A 84 12.38 -0.17 5.01
C PHE A 84 11.35 0.95 4.99
N SER A 85 11.36 1.84 5.99
CA SER A 85 10.40 2.94 6.07
C SER A 85 10.54 3.92 4.90
N ASP A 86 11.77 4.26 4.50
CA ASP A 86 12.01 5.13 3.34
C ASP A 86 11.46 4.51 2.05
N ARG A 87 11.82 3.26 1.78
CA ARG A 87 11.40 2.57 0.55
C ARG A 87 9.92 2.24 0.55
N ALA A 88 9.33 1.82 1.68
CA ALA A 88 7.89 1.62 1.78
C ALA A 88 7.12 2.92 1.54
N ALA A 89 7.63 4.08 2.01
CA ALA A 89 7.03 5.38 1.76
C ALA A 89 7.13 5.78 0.29
N TYR A 90 8.23 5.44 -0.39
CA TYR A 90 8.34 5.59 -1.85
C TYR A 90 7.20 4.85 -2.56
N TYR A 91 7.08 3.55 -2.34
CA TYR A 91 6.07 2.75 -3.04
C TYR A 91 4.64 3.15 -2.65
N LEU A 92 4.40 3.51 -1.40
CA LEU A 92 3.09 4.03 -0.99
C LEU A 92 2.74 5.33 -1.74
N ALA A 93 3.69 6.25 -1.92
CA ALA A 93 3.50 7.49 -2.67
C ALA A 93 3.27 7.22 -4.17
N GLU A 94 4.07 6.33 -4.79
CA GLU A 94 3.92 5.96 -6.20
C GLU A 94 2.56 5.32 -6.48
N ILE A 95 2.13 4.37 -5.63
CA ILE A 95 0.82 3.73 -5.75
C ILE A 95 -0.32 4.72 -5.43
N ASN A 96 -0.10 5.69 -4.55
CA ASN A 96 -1.05 6.77 -4.30
C ASN A 96 -1.27 7.63 -5.55
N MET A 97 -0.20 7.93 -6.31
CA MET A 97 -0.29 8.65 -7.59
C MET A 97 -0.91 7.81 -8.72
N LEU A 98 -0.69 6.49 -8.71
CA LEU A 98 -1.37 5.56 -9.60
C LEU A 98 -2.90 5.63 -9.40
N HIS A 99 -3.37 5.61 -8.15
CA HIS A 99 -4.77 5.72 -7.75
C HIS A 99 -5.72 4.88 -8.64
N PRO A 100 -5.53 3.54 -8.72
CA PRO A 100 -6.09 2.73 -9.79
C PRO A 100 -7.61 2.49 -9.72
N PHE A 101 -8.26 2.74 -8.58
CA PHE A 101 -9.68 2.44 -8.35
C PHE A 101 -10.55 3.70 -8.30
N ARG A 102 -11.86 3.53 -8.46
CA ARG A 102 -12.83 4.65 -8.44
C ARG A 102 -13.00 5.26 -7.04
N GLU A 103 -12.92 4.44 -6.00
CA GLU A 103 -12.99 4.79 -4.58
C GLU A 103 -12.19 3.74 -3.78
N GLY A 104 -11.82 4.01 -2.53
CA GLY A 104 -11.23 2.97 -1.66
C GLY A 104 -9.71 2.75 -1.80
N ASN A 105 -9.05 3.52 -2.68
CA ASN A 105 -7.61 3.46 -2.94
C ASN A 105 -6.74 3.46 -1.67
N GLY A 106 -6.93 4.42 -0.76
CA GLY A 106 -6.09 4.53 0.45
C GLY A 106 -6.14 3.30 1.36
N ARG A 107 -7.29 2.61 1.43
CA ARG A 107 -7.44 1.37 2.23
C ARG A 107 -6.72 0.21 1.57
N ALA A 108 -6.87 0.04 0.26
CA ALA A 108 -6.18 -1.01 -0.49
C ALA A 108 -4.65 -0.81 -0.50
N GLN A 109 -4.19 0.44 -0.62
CA GLN A 109 -2.77 0.81 -0.60
C GLN A 109 -2.11 0.52 0.75
N ARG A 110 -2.72 0.97 1.86
CA ARG A 110 -2.19 0.69 3.20
C ARG A 110 -2.13 -0.80 3.50
N GLU A 111 -3.13 -1.55 3.06
CA GLU A 111 -3.14 -3.01 3.23
C GLU A 111 -2.07 -3.69 2.36
N PHE A 112 -1.86 -3.23 1.13
CA PHE A 112 -0.76 -3.72 0.28
C PHE A 112 0.61 -3.50 0.95
N ILE A 113 0.84 -2.31 1.52
CA ILE A 113 2.09 -2.00 2.23
C ILE A 113 2.20 -2.78 3.54
N ARG A 114 1.09 -3.05 4.24
CA ARG A 114 1.08 -3.94 5.41
C ARG A 114 1.50 -5.35 5.04
N CYS A 115 0.96 -5.90 3.95
CA CYS A 115 1.37 -7.21 3.42
C CYS A 115 2.86 -7.23 3.04
N LEU A 116 3.37 -6.13 2.48
CA LEU A 116 4.80 -5.99 2.15
C LEU A 116 5.66 -6.02 3.42
N GLY A 117 5.23 -5.31 4.48
CA GLY A 117 5.84 -5.38 5.81
C GLY A 117 5.88 -6.81 6.33
N LEU A 118 4.75 -7.52 6.33
CA LEU A 118 4.69 -8.90 6.81
C LEU A 118 5.69 -9.82 6.07
N ASN A 119 5.82 -9.66 4.76
CA ASN A 119 6.78 -10.39 3.93
C ASN A 119 8.25 -10.06 4.25
N THR A 120 8.54 -8.85 4.74
CA THR A 120 9.88 -8.42 5.15
C THR A 120 10.15 -8.59 6.64
N GLY A 121 9.15 -9.02 7.42
CA GLY A 121 9.25 -9.22 8.87
C GLY A 121 8.86 -7.99 9.70
N TYR A 122 8.27 -6.97 9.11
CA TYR A 122 7.77 -5.79 9.78
C TYR A 122 6.25 -5.82 9.95
N GLU A 123 5.78 -5.46 11.13
CA GLU A 123 4.37 -5.29 11.43
C GLU A 123 4.05 -3.79 11.38
N ILE A 124 3.08 -3.44 10.54
CA ILE A 124 2.64 -2.05 10.38
C ILE A 124 1.26 -1.90 11.00
N ASP A 125 1.16 -1.11 12.06
CA ASP A 125 -0.08 -0.72 12.70
C ASP A 125 -0.52 0.68 12.25
N TRP A 126 -1.42 0.71 11.26
CA TRP A 126 -1.99 1.95 10.76
C TRP A 126 -2.96 2.62 11.74
N TYR A 127 -3.47 1.91 12.76
CA TYR A 127 -4.39 2.47 13.75
C TYR A 127 -3.68 3.28 14.83
N ALA A 128 -2.37 3.11 14.96
CA ALA A 128 -1.54 3.93 15.84
C ALA A 128 -1.35 5.37 15.32
N LEU A 129 -1.72 5.64 14.06
CA LEU A 129 -1.51 6.94 13.43
C LEU A 129 -2.75 7.83 13.48
N ASP A 130 -2.53 9.13 13.62
CA ASP A 130 -3.55 10.13 13.40
C ASP A 130 -3.93 10.20 11.90
N ALA A 131 -5.24 10.19 11.63
CA ALA A 131 -5.76 10.10 10.28
C ALA A 131 -5.49 11.37 9.46
N ASP A 132 -5.52 12.54 10.10
CA ASP A 132 -5.30 13.83 9.44
C ASP A 132 -3.81 14.02 9.13
N ALA A 133 -2.92 13.65 10.06
CA ALA A 133 -1.47 13.65 9.83
C ALA A 133 -1.07 12.71 8.69
N MET A 134 -1.70 11.53 8.61
CA MET A 134 -1.49 10.58 7.51
C MET A 134 -1.99 11.16 6.18
N LEU A 135 -3.16 11.81 6.15
CA LEU A 135 -3.67 12.49 4.95
C LEU A 135 -2.72 13.59 4.49
N GLU A 136 -2.25 14.44 5.42
CA GLU A 136 -1.29 15.51 5.13
C GLU A 136 0.00 14.94 4.53
N ALA A 137 0.55 13.88 5.12
CA ALA A 137 1.75 13.21 4.62
C ALA A 137 1.56 12.65 3.19
N MET A 138 0.38 12.09 2.87
CA MET A 138 0.07 11.61 1.51
C MET A 138 -0.03 12.76 0.50
N ILE A 139 -0.64 13.87 0.88
CA ILE A 139 -0.71 15.06 0.02
C ILE A 139 0.69 15.63 -0.20
N GLU A 140 1.49 15.81 0.85
CA GLU A 140 2.85 16.34 0.73
C GLU A 140 3.76 15.44 -0.12
N SER A 141 3.62 14.12 0.02
CA SER A 141 4.38 13.12 -0.75
C SER A 141 4.18 13.23 -2.26
N ALA A 142 3.02 13.71 -2.70
CA ALA A 142 2.68 13.86 -4.11
C ALA A 142 3.29 15.13 -4.74
N HIS A 143 3.64 16.14 -3.94
CA HIS A 143 3.94 17.49 -4.45
C HIS A 143 5.32 18.02 -4.04
N ARG A 144 5.90 17.55 -2.93
CA ARG A 144 7.08 18.19 -2.34
C ARG A 144 8.09 17.19 -1.81
N SER A 145 7.70 16.38 -0.84
CA SER A 145 8.61 15.56 -0.07
C SER A 145 7.89 14.37 0.55
N ARG A 146 8.60 13.23 0.61
CA ARG A 146 8.12 12.02 1.27
C ARG A 146 8.52 11.95 2.74
N ALA A 147 9.26 12.92 3.27
CA ALA A 147 9.81 12.87 4.63
C ALA A 147 8.75 12.64 5.73
N LYS A 148 7.60 13.32 5.66
CA LYS A 148 6.49 13.07 6.59
C LYS A 148 5.94 11.65 6.46
N LEU A 149 5.82 11.16 5.23
CA LEU A 149 5.34 9.80 4.97
C LEU A 149 6.31 8.73 5.50
N VAL A 150 7.63 8.93 5.34
CA VAL A 150 8.66 8.08 5.96
C VAL A 150 8.45 8.03 7.47
N ARG A 151 8.25 9.19 8.10
CA ARG A 151 8.03 9.27 9.55
C ARG A 151 6.74 8.57 10.00
N MET A 152 5.66 8.68 9.22
CA MET A 152 4.42 7.96 9.50
C MET A 152 4.64 6.44 9.46
N ILE A 153 5.43 5.92 8.52
CA ILE A 153 5.75 4.48 8.48
C ILE A 153 6.62 4.09 9.67
N GLN A 154 7.63 4.89 10.03
CA GLN A 154 8.48 4.60 11.20
C GLN A 154 7.66 4.50 12.49
N ILE A 155 6.70 5.42 12.69
CA ILE A 155 5.85 5.44 13.89
C ILE A 155 4.90 4.24 13.92
N SER A 156 4.45 3.76 12.75
CA SER A 156 3.53 2.63 12.67
C SER A 156 4.20 1.25 12.76
N LEU A 157 5.54 1.17 12.78
CA LEU A 157 6.22 -0.11 12.99
C LEU A 157 6.02 -0.60 14.43
N ALA A 158 5.37 -1.75 14.58
CA ALA A 158 5.15 -2.39 15.89
C ALA A 158 6.41 -3.14 16.39
N ASN A 159 7.40 -3.34 15.52
CA ASN A 159 8.67 -4.00 15.84
C ASN A 159 9.87 -3.27 15.20
N GLU A 160 10.94 -3.12 15.98
CA GLU A 160 12.16 -2.39 15.56
C GLU A 160 13.04 -3.18 14.57
N LYS A 161 12.93 -4.52 14.57
CA LYS A 161 13.74 -5.41 13.75
C LYS A 161 12.89 -6.46 13.05
N PRO A 162 13.27 -6.92 11.85
CA PRO A 162 12.52 -7.94 11.13
C PRO A 162 12.30 -9.21 11.95
N ASN A 163 11.05 -9.63 12.09
CA ASN A 163 10.67 -10.88 12.74
C ASN A 163 10.85 -12.06 11.76
N ALA A 164 11.73 -12.99 12.11
CA ALA A 164 12.04 -14.15 11.26
C ALA A 164 10.86 -15.14 11.10
N GLU A 165 9.92 -15.19 12.04
CA GLU A 165 8.73 -16.03 11.96
C GLU A 165 7.75 -15.49 10.91
N LEU A 166 7.53 -14.17 10.90
CA LEU A 166 6.72 -13.50 9.88
C LEU A 166 7.31 -13.74 8.49
N ILE A 167 8.61 -13.54 8.32
CA ILE A 167 9.31 -13.82 7.05
C ILE A 167 9.09 -15.27 6.62
N ARG A 168 9.24 -16.23 7.54
CA ARG A 168 9.06 -17.65 7.25
C ARG A 168 7.62 -17.96 6.82
N PHE A 169 6.64 -17.34 7.45
CA PHE A 169 5.23 -17.57 7.21
C PHE A 169 4.75 -16.92 5.91
N TYR A 170 5.14 -15.67 5.65
CA TYR A 170 4.60 -14.87 4.55
C TYR A 170 5.43 -14.89 3.26
N ARG A 171 6.73 -15.17 3.32
CA ARG A 171 7.60 -15.19 2.12
C ARG A 171 7.51 -16.50 1.31
N ARG A 172 6.85 -17.54 1.86
CA ARG A 172 6.81 -18.90 1.31
C ARG A 172 5.54 -19.24 0.53
N ASN A 173 4.63 -18.29 0.35
CA ASN A 173 3.39 -18.43 -0.42
C ASN A 173 3.37 -17.45 -1.59
#